data_AF-A0A964TZX3-F1
#
_entry.id   AF-A0A964TZX3-F1
#
_cell.length_a   1.000
_cell.length_b   1.000
_cell.length_c   1.000
_cell.angle_alpha   90.00
_cell.angle_beta   90.00
_cell.angle_gamma   90.00
#
_symmetry.space_group_name_H-M   'P 1'
#
loop_
_entity.id
_entity.type
_entity.pdbx_description
1 polymer ?
#
loop_
_entity_poly.entity_id
_entity_poly.type
_entity_poly.pdbx_seq_one_letter_code
_entity_poly.pdbx_strand_id
1 'polypeptide(L)' 'METYTLLRAFADSWHLLFMFCFFIGVFIYILRPSGKKIHQDTANMIFRNDDKPDTPDNRARQERHADLREAK' A
#
# COMPACT_ATOMS: atom_id res chain seq x y z
N MET A 1 -20.27 -38.72 -30.99
CA MET A 1 -19.79 -37.33 -31.16
C MET A 1 -20.16 -36.40 -30.00
N GLU A 2 -21.09 -36.78 -29.11
CA GLU A 2 -21.49 -35.98 -27.93
C GLU A 2 -20.35 -35.61 -26.97
N THR A 3 -19.49 -36.57 -26.61
CA THR A 3 -18.40 -36.34 -25.63
C THR A 3 -17.33 -35.38 -26.13
N TYR A 4 -17.01 -35.41 -27.43
CA TYR A 4 -16.01 -34.53 -28.04
C TYR A 4 -16.51 -33.08 -28.08
N THR A 5 -17.77 -32.88 -28.46
CA THR A 5 -18.42 -31.57 -28.47
C THR A 5 -18.46 -30.94 -27.08
N LEU A 6 -18.78 -31.73 -26.04
CA LEU A 6 -18.76 -31.27 -24.65
C LEU A 6 -17.35 -30.86 -24.19
N LEU A 7 -16.34 -31.70 -24.44
CA LEU A 7 -14.95 -31.41 -24.08
C LEU A 7 -14.42 -30.17 -24.80
N ARG A 8 -14.81 -29.99 -26.06
CA ARG A 8 -14.44 -28.83 -26.88
C ARG A 8 -15.09 -27.54 -26.39
N ALA A 9 -16.38 -27.56 -26.07
CA ALA A 9 -17.08 -26.37 -25.55
C ALA A 9 -16.51 -25.91 -24.20
N PHE A 10 -16.07 -26.85 -23.36
CA PHE A 10 -15.35 -26.56 -22.13
C PHE A 10 -13.94 -25.99 -22.40
N ALA A 11 -13.21 -26.53 -23.38
CA ALA A 11 -11.89 -26.02 -23.76
C ALA A 11 -11.96 -24.60 -24.35
N ASP A 12 -12.97 -24.30 -25.18
CA ASP A 12 -13.14 -22.99 -25.82
C ASP A 12 -13.56 -21.90 -24.81
N SER A 13 -14.09 -22.24 -23.64
CA SER A 13 -14.52 -21.26 -22.62
C SER A 13 -13.38 -20.70 -21.75
N TRP A 14 -12.14 -21.17 -21.94
CA TRP A 14 -10.94 -20.68 -21.24
C TRP A 14 -10.72 -19.17 -21.40
N HIS A 15 -10.87 -18.64 -22.62
CA HIS A 15 -10.60 -17.22 -22.88
C HIS A 15 -11.64 -16.31 -22.20
N LEU A 16 -12.91 -16.75 -22.16
CA LEU A 16 -13.97 -16.04 -21.43
C LEU A 16 -13.70 -16.05 -19.93
N LEU A 17 -13.25 -17.20 -19.39
CA LEU A 17 -12.87 -17.31 -17.98
C LEU A 17 -11.69 -16.39 -17.64
N PHE A 18 -10.67 -16.32 -18.49
CA PHE A 18 -9.52 -15.44 -18.30
C PHE A 18 -9.94 -13.97 -18.19
N MET A 19 -10.77 -13.48 -19.12
CA MET A 19 -11.23 -12.08 -19.09
C MET A 19 -12.08 -11.77 -17.86
N PHE A 20 -12.93 -12.71 -17.44
CA PHE A 20 -13.71 -12.59 -16.22
C PHE A 20 -12.83 -12.52 -14.96
N CYS A 21 -11.85 -13.43 -14.84
CA CYS A 21 -10.88 -13.42 -13.75
C CYS A 21 -10.01 -12.16 -13.76
N PHE A 22 -9.57 -11.69 -14.94
CA PHE A 22 -8.82 -10.45 -15.09
C PHE A 22 -9.62 -9.25 -14.61
N PHE A 23 -10.89 -9.16 -15.01
CA PHE A 23 -11.81 -8.11 -14.57
C PHE A 23 -11.94 -8.08 -13.04
N ILE A 24 -12.21 -9.23 -12.42
CA ILE A 24 -12.24 -9.36 -10.96
C ILE A 24 -10.88 -8.99 -10.35
N GLY A 25 -9.78 -9.40 -10.97
CA GLY A 25 -8.43 -9.05 -10.55
C GLY A 25 -8.19 -7.54 -10.48
N VAL A 26 -8.69 -6.78 -11.46
CA VAL A 26 -8.64 -5.31 -11.46
C VAL A 26 -9.48 -4.73 -10.32
N PHE A 27 -10.68 -5.26 -10.08
CA PHE A 27 -11.52 -4.85 -8.95
C PHE A 27 -10.82 -5.09 -7.61
N ILE A 28 -10.24 -6.27 -7.41
CA ILE A 28 -9.48 -6.61 -6.20
C ILE A 28 -8.26 -5.69 -6.07
N TYR A 29 -7.57 -5.38 -7.17
CA TYR A 29 -6.42 -4.47 -7.17
C TYR A 29 -6.80 -3.04 -6.74
N ILE A 30 -7.94 -2.52 -7.21
CA ILE A 30 -8.45 -1.21 -6.82
C ILE A 30 -8.93 -1.21 -5.37
N LEU A 31 -9.63 -2.26 -4.95
CA LEU A 31 -10.12 -2.42 -3.59
C LEU A 31 -9.00 -2.73 -2.59
N ARG A 32 -7.83 -3.19 -3.06
CA ARG A 32 -6.65 -3.41 -2.22
C ARG A 32 -6.22 -2.05 -1.66
N PRO A 33 -6.31 -1.83 -0.34
CA PRO A 33 -5.97 -0.56 0.29
C PRO A 33 -4.44 -0.42 0.34
N SER A 34 -3.81 -0.21 -0.83
CA SER A 34 -2.34 -0.17 -0.98
C SER A 34 -1.73 1.11 -0.41
N GLY A 35 -2.53 2.12 -0.03
CA GLY A 35 -2.06 3.45 0.34
C GLY A 35 -2.33 3.89 1.78
N LYS A 36 -2.95 3.07 2.64
CA LYS A 36 -3.37 3.52 3.98
C LYS A 36 -2.24 4.05 4.86
N LYS A 37 -0.99 3.61 4.65
CA LYS A 37 0.17 4.10 5.42
C LYS A 37 0.66 5.47 4.97
N ILE A 38 0.62 5.80 3.68
CA ILE A 38 1.13 7.09 3.17
C ILE A 38 0.12 8.22 3.46
N HIS A 39 -1.17 7.96 3.30
CA HIS A 39 -2.20 8.97 3.60
C HIS A 39 -2.27 9.35 5.09
N GLN A 40 -1.99 8.40 5.99
CA GLN A 40 -1.90 8.68 7.42
C GLN A 40 -0.68 9.53 7.80
N ASP A 41 0.44 9.36 7.10
CA ASP A 41 1.66 10.13 7.34
C ASP A 41 1.55 11.55 6.78
N THR A 42 0.96 11.73 5.58
CA THR A 42 0.68 13.06 5.02
C THR A 42 -0.34 13.83 5.84
N ALA A 43 -1.42 13.19 6.30
CA ALA A 43 -2.43 13.85 7.15
C ALA A 43 -1.88 14.25 8.52
N ASN A 44 -0.96 13.45 9.08
CA ASN A 44 -0.28 13.80 10.32
C ASN A 44 0.88 14.78 10.15
N MET A 45 1.28 15.19 8.94
CA MET A 45 2.42 16.09 8.75
C MET A 45 2.24 17.43 9.48
N ILE A 46 1.02 17.97 9.48
CA ILE A 46 0.71 19.25 10.14
C ILE A 46 0.52 19.05 11.65
N PHE A 47 -0.05 17.92 12.07
CA PHE A 47 -0.32 17.59 13.48
C PHE A 47 0.83 16.85 14.17
N ARG A 48 1.94 16.57 13.48
CA ARG A 48 3.07 15.78 14.03
C ARG A 48 3.70 16.41 15.27
N ASN A 49 3.58 17.74 15.39
CA ASN A 49 4.08 18.51 16.51
C ASN A 49 2.99 18.92 17.52
N ASP A 50 1.74 18.47 17.36
CA ASP A 50 0.64 18.85 18.26
C ASP A 50 0.79 18.14 19.64
N ASP A 51 1.10 16.84 19.64
CA ASP A 51 1.34 16.06 20.88
C ASP A 51 2.71 16.33 21.52
N LYS A 52 3.70 16.74 20.70
CA LYS A 52 5.06 17.09 21.13
C LYS A 52 5.48 18.39 20.45
N PRO A 53 5.15 19.54 21.03
CA PRO A 53 5.64 20.81 20.51
C PRO A 53 7.16 20.81 20.52
N ASP A 54 7.75 21.16 19.38
CA ASP A 54 9.19 21.40 19.23
C ASP A 54 9.55 22.70 19.95
N THR A 55 9.58 22.62 21.28
CA THR A 55 10.03 23.72 22.13
C THR A 55 11.53 23.93 21.92
N PRO A 56 12.03 25.17 22.03
CA PRO A 56 13.44 25.48 21.81
C PRO A 56 14.41 24.65 22.70
N ASP A 57 13.98 24.20 23.87
CA ASP A 57 14.75 23.30 24.75
C ASP A 57 14.96 21.90 24.12
N ASN A 58 13.94 21.36 23.45
CA ASN A 58 14.00 20.04 22.82
C ASN A 58 14.94 20.02 21.60
N ARG A 59 14.97 21.09 20.79
CA ARG A 59 15.96 21.26 19.72
C ARG A 59 17.38 21.31 20.25
N ALA A 60 17.62 22.16 21.25
CA ALA A 60 18.94 22.30 21.85
C ALA A 60 19.43 20.99 22.48
N ARG A 61 18.53 20.15 23.02
CA ARG A 61 18.87 18.80 23.50
C ARG A 61 19.23 17.84 22.36
N GLN A 62 18.52 17.89 21.23
CA GLN A 62 18.78 17.03 20.08
C GLN A 62 20.13 17.35 19.42
N GLU A 63 20.43 18.64 19.22
CA GLU A 63 21.71 19.11 18.67
C GLU A 63 22.88 18.64 19.52
N ARG A 64 22.83 18.83 20.84
CA ARG A 64 23.85 18.31 21.76
C ARG A 64 24.03 16.79 21.68
N HIS A 65 22.95 16.04 21.51
CA HIS A 65 23.02 14.59 21.39
C HIS A 65 23.60 14.11 20.05
N ALA A 66 23.46 14.89 18.97
CA ALA A 66 24.09 14.61 17.69
C ALA A 66 25.61 14.81 17.77
N ASP A 67 26.05 15.93 18.34
CA ASP A 67 27.47 16.25 18.51
C ASP A 67 28.19 15.19 19.35
N LEU A 68 27.56 14.72 20.43
CA LEU A 68 28.09 13.66 21.30
C LEU A 68 28.22 12.29 20.60
N ARG A 69 27.45 12.05 19.53
CA ARG A 69 27.51 10.82 18.75
C ARG A 69 28.58 10.86 17.67
N GLU A 70 28.84 12.03 17.11
CA GLU A 70 29.91 12.25 16.12
C GLU A 70 31.29 12.29 16.78
N ALA A 71 31.36 12.71 18.05
CA ALA A 71 32.59 12.73 18.84
C ALA A 71 33.06 11.36 19.35
N LYS A 72 32.31 10.27 19.08
CA LYS A 72 32.59 8.90 19.52
C LYS A 72 32.95 8.01 18.35
#